data_AF-A0A9W8FDC9-F1
#
_entry.id   AF-A0A9W8FDC9-F1
#
_cell.length_a   1.000
_cell.length_b   1.000
_cell.length_c   1.000
_cell.angle_alpha   90.00
_cell.angle_beta   90.00
_cell.angle_gamma   90.00
#
_symmetry.space_group_name_H-M   'P 1'
#
loop_
_entity.id
_entity.type
_entity.pdbx_description
1 polymer ?
#
loop_
_entity_poly.entity_id
_entity_poly.type
_entity_poly.pdbx_seq_one_letter_code
_entity_poly.pdbx_strand_id
1 'polypeptide(L)'
;MRCIRVNKPDEFDDIVTEAATQSNAVFVLFFGRETPETNESWCPDCVVADPFIRKAISTVENSILLEVPIDRSTATTSPTAVFRQREDIRLEKVPTLLRWTASGPSSIRLVEDECHTEEGIAEFAAKTDGLNRVPPAQNAATL
;
A
#
# COMPACT_ATOMS: atom_id res chain seq x y z
N MET A 1 6.57 10.96 5.66
CA MET A 1 5.82 9.69 5.56
C MET A 1 5.31 9.25 6.92
N ARG A 2 4.05 8.82 7.01
CA ARG A 2 3.49 8.04 8.14
C ARG A 2 3.29 6.59 7.69
N CYS A 3 3.40 5.62 8.60
CA CYS A 3 3.08 4.21 8.34
C CYS A 3 1.81 3.83 9.08
N ILE A 4 0.90 3.15 8.40
CA ILE A 4 -0.34 2.61 8.99
C ILE A 4 -0.40 1.13 8.62
N ARG A 5 -0.66 0.26 9.59
CA ARG A 5 -0.74 -1.19 9.36
C ARG A 5 -2.19 -1.66 9.35
N VAL A 6 -2.55 -2.45 8.35
CA VAL A 6 -3.84 -3.14 8.26
C VAL A 6 -3.72 -4.49 8.96
N ASN A 7 -4.25 -4.58 10.18
CA ASN A 7 -4.17 -5.80 10.99
C ASN A 7 -5.18 -6.85 10.55
N LYS A 8 -6.37 -6.41 10.10
CA LYS A 8 -7.41 -7.29 9.58
C LYS A 8 -7.85 -6.86 8.18
N PRO A 9 -8.00 -7.81 7.23
CA PRO A 9 -8.38 -7.48 5.86
C PRO A 9 -9.71 -6.76 5.69
N ASP A 10 -10.66 -6.95 6.60
CA ASP A 10 -11.98 -6.31 6.62
C ASP A 10 -11.91 -4.81 6.99
N GLU A 11 -10.85 -4.39 7.68
CA GLU A 11 -10.61 -2.97 8.03
C GLU A 11 -9.93 -2.19 6.88
N PHE A 12 -9.53 -2.87 5.80
CA PHE A 12 -8.72 -2.26 4.74
C PHE A 12 -9.38 -1.04 4.09
N ASP A 13 -10.65 -1.15 3.71
CA ASP A 13 -11.34 -0.10 2.96
C ASP A 13 -11.56 1.16 3.79
N ASP A 14 -11.89 1.01 5.07
CA ASP A 14 -12.04 2.13 6.01
C ASP A 14 -10.70 2.83 6.23
N ILE A 15 -9.63 2.06 6.46
CA ILE A 15 -8.30 2.61 6.72
C ILE A 15 -7.76 3.34 5.49
N VAL A 16 -7.86 2.75 4.29
CA VAL A 16 -7.31 3.36 3.07
C VAL A 16 -8.09 4.61 2.67
N THR A 17 -9.41 4.62 2.89
CA THR A 17 -10.27 5.78 2.66
C THR A 17 -9.90 6.92 3.61
N GLU A 18 -9.76 6.64 4.91
CA GLU A 18 -9.33 7.65 5.89
C GLU A 18 -7.90 8.14 5.61
N ALA A 19 -6.98 7.24 5.24
CA ALA A 19 -5.63 7.64 4.86
C ALA A 19 -5.63 8.63 3.68
N ALA A 20 -6.53 8.44 2.72
CA ALA A 20 -6.66 9.31 1.54
C ALA A 20 -7.21 10.71 1.87
N THR A 21 -7.93 10.88 2.98
CA THR A 21 -8.39 12.22 3.43
C THR A 21 -7.31 13.00 4.18
N GLN A 22 -6.35 12.29 4.79
CA GLN A 22 -5.34 12.87 5.68
C GLN A 22 -3.95 13.08 5.03
N SER A 23 -3.79 12.76 3.75
CA SER A 23 -2.48 12.75 3.09
C SER A 23 -2.53 13.27 1.66
N ASN A 24 -1.38 13.67 1.13
CA ASN A 24 -1.25 14.04 -0.28
C ASN A 24 -1.16 12.80 -1.19
N ALA A 25 -0.66 11.70 -0.64
CA ALA A 25 -0.48 10.44 -1.33
C ALA A 25 -0.57 9.28 -0.34
N VAL A 26 -1.33 8.25 -0.72
CA VAL A 26 -1.36 6.96 -0.03
C VAL A 26 -0.71 5.93 -0.93
N PHE A 27 0.28 5.22 -0.41
CA PHE A 27 0.90 4.07 -1.04
C PHE A 27 0.47 2.82 -0.28
N VAL A 28 0.01 1.80 -0.98
CA VAL A 28 -0.39 0.52 -0.39
C VAL A 28 0.65 -0.52 -0.73
N LEU A 29 1.28 -1.07 0.29
CA LEU A 29 2.27 -2.13 0.17
C LEU A 29 1.67 -3.44 0.66
N PHE A 30 1.46 -4.37 -0.27
CA PHE A 30 1.19 -5.76 0.04
C PHE A 30 2.52 -6.49 0.13
N PHE A 31 2.84 -7.04 1.29
CA PHE A 31 4.11 -7.73 1.53
C PHE A 31 3.87 -9.01 2.33
N GLY A 32 4.82 -9.94 2.30
CA GLY A 32 4.72 -11.15 3.11
C GLY A 32 4.73 -10.81 4.60
N ARG A 33 3.73 -11.28 5.35
CA ARG A 33 3.67 -11.14 6.81
C ARG A 33 4.98 -11.60 7.46
N GLU A 34 5.34 -10.91 8.51
CA GLU A 34 6.51 -11.22 9.31
C GLU A 34 6.32 -12.56 10.03
N THR A 35 7.38 -13.37 10.07
CA THR A 35 7.38 -14.61 10.82
C THR A 35 7.51 -14.32 12.32
N PRO A 36 6.83 -15.06 13.21
CA PRO A 36 6.97 -14.87 14.65
C PRO A 36 8.40 -15.09 15.16
N GLU A 37 9.20 -15.88 14.45
CA GLU A 37 10.54 -16.27 14.87
C GLU A 37 11.59 -15.18 14.60
N THR A 38 11.55 -14.56 13.41
CA THR A 38 12.56 -13.56 13.01
C THR A 38 12.03 -12.13 13.02
N ASN A 39 10.71 -11.95 13.08
CA ASN A 39 10.05 -10.67 12.81
C ASN A 39 10.39 -10.08 11.43
N GLU A 40 10.83 -10.91 10.49
CA GLU A 40 11.06 -10.56 9.09
C GLU A 40 10.00 -11.20 8.19
N SER A 41 9.75 -10.59 7.04
CA SER A 41 8.82 -11.12 6.04
C SER A 41 9.14 -12.58 5.67
N TRP A 42 8.11 -13.43 5.56
CA TRP A 42 8.31 -14.78 5.00
C TRP A 42 8.75 -14.77 3.53
N CYS A 43 8.63 -13.63 2.85
CA CYS A 43 9.02 -13.43 1.45
C CYS A 43 10.39 -12.73 1.37
N PRO A 44 11.43 -13.40 0.86
CA PRO A 44 12.77 -12.81 0.72
C PRO A 44 12.78 -11.52 -0.11
N ASP A 45 12.01 -11.46 -1.19
CA ASP A 45 11.92 -10.27 -2.05
C ASP A 45 11.32 -9.08 -1.30
N CYS A 46 10.37 -9.33 -0.38
CA CYS A 46 9.84 -8.27 0.50
C CYS A 46 10.93 -7.73 1.44
N VAL A 47 11.81 -8.59 1.96
CA VAL A 47 12.93 -8.17 2.83
C VAL A 47 13.91 -7.29 2.05
N VAL A 48 14.21 -7.66 0.80
CA VAL A 48 15.10 -6.88 -0.09
C VAL A 48 14.47 -5.54 -0.49
N ALA A 49 13.18 -5.53 -0.82
CA ALA A 49 12.48 -4.36 -1.32
C ALA A 49 12.17 -3.29 -0.24
N ASP A 50 11.86 -3.71 0.99
CA ASP A 50 11.44 -2.84 2.09
C ASP A 50 12.32 -1.58 2.29
N PRO A 51 13.66 -1.67 2.38
CA PRO A 51 14.49 -0.49 2.58
C PRO A 51 14.40 0.50 1.41
N PHE A 52 14.27 0.03 0.17
CA PHE A 52 14.14 0.89 -1.01
C PHE A 52 12.77 1.57 -1.05
N ILE A 53 11.70 0.82 -0.77
CA ILE A 53 10.32 1.33 -0.71
C ILE A 53 10.20 2.42 0.33
N ARG A 54 10.65 2.15 1.57
CA ARG A 54 10.57 3.13 2.66
C ARG A 54 11.39 4.38 2.36
N LYS A 55 12.59 4.21 1.81
CA LYS A 55 13.46 5.34 1.42
C LYS A 55 12.76 6.23 0.39
N ALA A 56 12.25 5.65 -0.69
CA ALA A 56 11.57 6.41 -1.75
C ALA A 56 10.30 7.10 -1.26
N ILE A 57 9.43 6.41 -0.50
CA ILE A 57 8.18 7.02 -0.03
C ILE A 57 8.43 8.10 1.04
N SER A 58 9.53 7.99 1.78
CA SER A 58 9.93 9.01 2.76
C SER A 58 10.22 10.37 2.13
N THR A 59 10.60 10.41 0.85
CA THR A 59 10.85 11.66 0.12
C THR A 59 9.57 12.32 -0.37
N VAL A 60 8.43 11.63 -0.32
CA VAL A 60 7.13 12.17 -0.70
C VAL A 60 6.53 12.95 0.48
N GLU A 61 6.26 14.23 0.27
CA GLU A 61 5.70 15.10 1.30
C GLU A 61 4.27 14.69 1.68
N ASN A 62 3.98 14.67 2.99
CA ASN A 62 2.68 14.29 3.56
C ASN A 62 2.13 12.97 2.97
N SER A 63 2.99 11.97 2.81
CA SER A 63 2.63 10.63 2.35
C SER A 63 2.26 9.67 3.49
N ILE A 64 1.42 8.69 3.18
CA ILE A 64 1.16 7.51 4.02
C ILE A 64 1.61 6.25 3.27
N LEU A 65 2.32 5.37 3.96
CA LEU A 65 2.55 3.99 3.56
C LEU A 65 1.59 3.10 4.35
N LEU A 66 0.60 2.54 3.67
CA LEU A 66 -0.33 1.56 4.20
C LEU A 66 0.25 0.15 4.02
N GLU A 67 0.59 -0.48 5.14
CA GLU A 67 1.23 -1.79 5.19
C GLU A 67 0.15 -2.87 5.32
N VAL A 68 0.08 -3.75 4.33
CA VAL A 68 -0.89 -4.86 4.27
C VAL A 68 -0.13 -6.19 4.32
N PRO A 69 -0.03 -6.82 5.50
CA PRO A 69 0.68 -8.08 5.66
C PRO A 69 -0.14 -9.23 5.09
N ILE A 70 0.43 -9.93 4.11
CA ILE A 70 -0.17 -11.05 3.40
C ILE A 70 0.31 -12.36 4.00
N ASP A 71 -0.62 -13.27 4.28
CA ASP A 71 -0.29 -14.61 4.75
C ASP A 71 0.43 -15.42 3.67
N ARG A 72 1.36 -16.27 4.11
CA ARG A 72 2.07 -17.23 3.25
C ARG A 72 1.10 -18.21 2.58
N SER A 73 0.04 -18.57 3.30
CA SER A 73 -1.01 -19.45 2.77
C SER A 73 -1.82 -18.75 1.68
N THR A 74 -1.93 -19.39 0.53
CA THR A 74 -2.77 -18.97 -0.60
C THR A 74 -4.15 -19.62 -0.60
N ALA A 75 -4.45 -20.47 0.40
CA ALA A 75 -5.76 -21.10 0.54
C ALA A 75 -6.87 -20.07 0.71
N THR A 76 -8.07 -20.35 0.20
CA THR A 76 -9.23 -19.45 0.31
C THR A 76 -9.69 -19.20 1.74
N THR A 77 -9.31 -20.07 2.69
CA THR A 77 -9.55 -19.92 4.13
C THR A 77 -8.58 -18.93 4.80
N SER A 78 -7.51 -18.54 4.12
CA SER A 78 -6.59 -17.51 4.60
C SER A 78 -7.30 -16.16 4.65
N PRO A 79 -7.26 -15.42 5.76
CA PRO A 79 -7.92 -14.11 5.86
C PRO A 79 -7.51 -13.16 4.73
N THR A 80 -6.25 -13.19 4.33
CA THR A 80 -5.71 -12.28 3.31
C THR A 80 -5.94 -12.77 1.87
N ALA A 81 -6.62 -13.91 1.66
CA ALA A 81 -6.95 -14.39 0.32
C ALA A 81 -7.90 -13.45 -0.43
N VAL A 82 -8.68 -12.63 0.30
CA VAL A 82 -9.60 -11.64 -0.27
C VAL A 82 -8.91 -10.67 -1.24
N PHE A 83 -7.67 -10.27 -0.96
CA PHE A 83 -6.92 -9.34 -1.83
C PHE A 83 -6.58 -9.92 -3.20
N ARG A 84 -6.53 -11.26 -3.31
CA ARG A 84 -6.32 -11.95 -4.60
C ARG A 84 -7.59 -12.00 -5.44
N GLN A 85 -8.75 -11.97 -4.80
CA GLN A 85 -10.07 -12.12 -5.43
C GLN A 85 -10.72 -10.77 -5.77
N ARG A 86 -10.32 -9.71 -5.07
CA ARG A 86 -10.78 -8.34 -5.32
C ARG A 86 -10.44 -7.87 -6.74
N GLU A 87 -11.44 -7.37 -7.48
CA GLU A 87 -11.25 -6.94 -8.87
C GLU A 87 -10.41 -5.66 -9.02
N ASP A 88 -10.43 -4.80 -8.02
CA ASP A 88 -9.69 -3.55 -7.98
C ASP A 88 -8.22 -3.75 -7.58
N ILE A 89 -7.92 -4.77 -6.77
CA ILE A 89 -6.57 -5.07 -6.28
C ILE A 89 -5.89 -6.20 -7.07
N ARG A 90 -6.60 -7.29 -7.36
CA ARG A 90 -6.11 -8.51 -8.03
C ARG A 90 -4.67 -8.84 -7.62
N LEU A 91 -4.46 -9.10 -6.33
CA LEU A 91 -3.12 -9.34 -5.81
C LEU A 91 -2.60 -10.69 -6.31
N GLU A 92 -1.67 -10.66 -7.26
CA GLU A 92 -1.07 -11.88 -7.80
C GLU A 92 0.14 -12.31 -6.96
N LYS A 93 0.99 -11.35 -6.58
CA LYS A 93 2.31 -11.62 -6.00
C LYS A 93 2.72 -10.55 -4.98
N VAL A 94 3.73 -10.83 -4.17
CA VAL A 94 4.31 -9.90 -3.19
C VAL A 94 5.83 -9.81 -3.38
N PRO A 95 6.48 -8.66 -3.12
CA PRO A 95 5.86 -7.38 -2.79
C PRO A 95 5.04 -6.81 -3.95
N THR A 96 3.94 -6.13 -3.64
CA THR A 96 3.21 -5.29 -4.59
C THR A 96 3.00 -3.92 -3.98
N LEU A 97 3.51 -2.89 -4.65
CA LEU A 97 3.34 -1.49 -4.26
C LEU A 97 2.42 -0.80 -5.27
N LEU A 98 1.37 -0.16 -4.80
CA LEU A 98 0.48 0.66 -5.64
C LEU A 98 0.16 1.99 -4.96
N ARG A 99 -0.29 2.96 -5.75
CA ARG A 99 -0.81 4.22 -5.23
C ARG A 99 -2.31 4.12 -5.06
N TRP A 100 -2.84 4.62 -3.96
CA TRP A 100 -4.28 4.78 -3.74
C TRP A 100 -4.69 6.23 -3.96
N THR A 101 -5.77 6.43 -4.70
CA THR A 101 -6.35 7.73 -5.04
C THR A 101 -7.75 7.86 -4.45
N ALA A 102 -8.33 9.05 -4.54
CA ALA A 102 -9.73 9.28 -4.14
C ALA A 102 -10.73 8.36 -4.87
N SER A 103 -10.37 7.91 -6.08
CA SER A 103 -11.19 7.05 -6.93
C SER A 103 -10.85 5.56 -6.79
N GLY A 104 -10.00 5.19 -5.81
CA GLY A 104 -9.52 3.82 -5.62
C GLY A 104 -8.06 3.63 -6.06
N PRO A 105 -7.62 2.37 -6.25
CA PRO A 105 -6.23 2.07 -6.61
C PRO A 105 -5.89 2.62 -8.00
N SER A 106 -4.69 3.18 -8.14
CA SER A 106 -4.12 3.53 -9.43
C SER A 106 -3.88 2.27 -10.26
N SER A 107 -3.97 2.40 -11.59
CA SER A 107 -3.65 1.31 -12.52
C SER A 107 -2.14 1.02 -12.59
N ILE A 108 -1.30 1.96 -12.12
CA ILE A 108 0.15 1.79 -12.05
C ILE A 108 0.51 1.16 -10.70
N ARG A 109 1.29 0.08 -10.77
CA ARG A 109 1.82 -0.63 -9.60
C ARG A 109 3.19 -1.21 -9.92
N LEU A 110 3.98 -1.47 -8.89
CA LEU A 110 5.20 -2.25 -8.96
C LEU A 110 4.93 -3.62 -8.34
N VAL A 111 5.36 -4.70 -9.00
CA VAL A 111 5.18 -6.08 -8.58
C VAL A 111 6.53 -6.80 -8.56
N GLU A 112 6.81 -7.53 -7.46
CA GLU A 112 8.01 -8.35 -7.26
C GLU A 112 9.30 -7.60 -7.60
N ASP A 113 9.97 -8.00 -8.70
CA ASP A 113 11.26 -7.49 -9.14
C ASP A 113 11.24 -5.99 -9.48
N GLU A 114 10.06 -5.44 -9.79
CA GLU A 114 9.90 -3.99 -10.01
C GLU A 114 10.14 -3.20 -8.71
N CYS A 115 10.08 -3.87 -7.54
CA CYS A 115 10.42 -3.30 -6.24
C CYS A 115 11.90 -3.49 -5.84
N HIS A 116 12.77 -3.98 -6.73
CA HIS A 116 14.18 -4.26 -6.39
C HIS A 116 15.15 -3.12 -6.73
N THR A 117 14.69 -2.08 -7.44
CA THR A 117 15.55 -0.96 -7.81
C THR A 117 15.11 0.32 -7.10
N GLU A 118 16.05 0.97 -6.42
CA GLU A 118 15.79 2.25 -5.77
C GLU A 118 15.28 3.30 -6.78
N GLU A 119 15.86 3.33 -7.99
CA GLU A 119 15.50 4.26 -9.06
C GLU A 119 14.05 4.03 -9.54
N GLY A 120 13.66 2.79 -9.82
CA GLY A 120 12.29 2.49 -10.28
C GLY A 120 11.23 2.82 -9.24
N ILE A 121 11.52 2.54 -7.96
CA ILE A 121 10.62 2.89 -6.86
C ILE A 121 10.56 4.42 -6.68
N ALA A 122 11.69 5.12 -6.78
CA ALA A 122 11.71 6.59 -6.69
C ALA A 122 10.93 7.24 -7.83
N GLU A 123 11.08 6.74 -9.07
CA GLU A 123 10.30 7.21 -10.22
C GLU A 123 8.80 6.96 -10.00
N PHE A 124 8.44 5.77 -9.52
CA PHE A 124 7.06 5.44 -9.16
C PHE A 124 6.50 6.36 -8.08
N ALA A 125 7.25 6.61 -7.02
CA ALA A 125 6.83 7.47 -5.91
C ALA A 125 6.70 8.96 -6.33
N ALA A 126 7.55 9.40 -7.27
CA ALA A 126 7.54 10.76 -7.81
C ALA A 126 6.42 10.99 -8.81
N LYS A 127 5.86 9.94 -9.43
CA LYS A 127 4.71 10.07 -10.35
C LYS A 127 3.52 10.63 -9.60
N THR A 128 3.27 11.92 -9.79
CA THR A 128 2.00 12.54 -9.46
C THR A 128 1.02 12.17 -10.56
N ASP A 129 0.20 11.16 -10.31
CA ASP A 129 -1.04 11.01 -11.08
C ASP A 129 -1.74 12.37 -11.01
N GLY A 130 -2.05 12.96 -12.17
CA GLY A 130 -2.69 14.28 -12.31
C GLY A 130 -4.13 14.32 -11.78
N LEU A 131 -4.41 13.58 -10.71
CA LEU A 131 -5.69 13.32 -10.10
C LEU A 131 -5.74 14.04 -8.75
N ASN A 132 -6.30 15.24 -8.83
CA ASN A 132 -7.00 16.02 -7.82
C ASN A 132 -6.72 15.68 -6.34
N ARG A 133 -6.19 16.69 -5.65
CA ARG A 133 -6.39 16.89 -4.21
C ARG A 133 -7.85 16.59 -3.88
N VAL A 134 -8.12 15.65 -2.98
CA VAL A 134 -9.42 15.57 -2.31
C VAL A 134 -9.59 16.93 -1.62
N PRO A 135 -10.61 17.74 -1.97
CA PRO A 135 -10.88 18.95 -1.21
C PRO A 135 -11.16 18.51 0.23
N PRO A 136 -10.58 19.16 1.25
CA PRO A 136 -10.91 18.85 2.63
C PRO A 136 -12.43 18.92 2.80
N ALA A 137 -13.00 17.91 3.47
CA ALA A 137 -14.42 17.79 3.71
C ALA A 137 -14.97 19.15 4.17
N GLN A 138 -15.87 19.73 3.37
CA GLN A 138 -16.54 20.96 3.78
C GLN A 138 -17.46 20.59 4.94
N ASN A 139 -17.11 21.07 6.14
CA ASN A 139 -17.99 21.01 7.29
C ASN A 139 -19.33 21.64 6.92
N ALA A 140 -20.37 20.81 6.85
CA ALA A 140 -21.75 21.25 6.81
C ALA A 140 -22.08 21.90 8.17
N ALA A 141 -21.73 23.18 8.29
CA ALA A 141 -22.28 24.04 9.33
C ALA A 141 -23.73 24.37 8.92
N THR A 142 -24.66 23.55 9.37
CA THR A 142 -26.09 23.88 9.33
C THR A 142 -26.37 24.88 10.45
N LEU A 143 -26.79 26.09 10.05
CA LEU A 143 -27.41 27.11 10.91
C LEU A 143 -28.82 26.69 11.33
#